data_AF-A0AAT9W916-F1
#
_entry.id   AF-A0AAT9W916-F1
#
_cell.length_a   1.000
_cell.length_b   1.000
_cell.length_c   1.000
_cell.angle_alpha   90.00
_cell.angle_beta   90.00
_cell.angle_gamma   90.00
#
_symmetry.space_group_name_H-M   'P 1'
#
loop_
_entity.id
_entity.type
_entity.pdbx_description
1 polymer ?
#
loop_
_entity_poly.entity_id
_entity_poly.type
_entity_poly.pdbx_seq_one_letter_code
_entity_poly.pdbx_strand_id
1 'polypeptide(L)'
;METPFNDLSANQDAIRAVLQRMALISDEQTLEVSPLTGGVSSTILKIRTANQQFCLKQALPTLKVAKEWHAPLERVFAEIDWMKTVAAIVPQAVAHIQGVDKEALCFVMDYLPPEQYANWKSRLLAGDIDVDFAASVGGVLGTIHQHTANNPALEKQFAWDDNFFSLRLDPYLGEIARAHPRYREHVMAILTRTQTTKRALVHGDISPKNILCGPDGPVILDAECAWYGDPAFDLAFCLNHFLLKSVIAPTAAQKANLLAAFAALYQRYFQEVNWEDPNALEARVATLLPCLLLARVDGKSPVEYLTALQARHVRVAACTLLENQVTRLQAIQSFWKKEVGL
;
A
#
# COMPACT_ATOMS: atom_id res chain seq x y z
N MET A 1 -28.44 19.87 -9.79
CA MET A 1 -27.17 20.42 -10.26
C MET A 1 -26.12 19.88 -9.32
N GLU A 2 -25.27 18.97 -9.79
CA GLU A 2 -24.11 18.53 -8.98
C GLU A 2 -23.19 19.74 -8.81
N THR A 3 -22.83 20.05 -7.56
CA THR A 3 -21.85 21.08 -7.27
C THR A 3 -20.53 20.64 -7.91
N PRO A 4 -19.90 21.45 -8.78
CA PRO A 4 -18.64 21.07 -9.42
C PRO A 4 -17.58 20.79 -8.36
N PHE A 5 -16.82 19.70 -8.55
CA PHE A 5 -15.70 19.33 -7.67
C PHE A 5 -14.69 20.47 -7.61
N ASN A 6 -14.43 20.99 -6.41
CA ASN A 6 -13.47 22.06 -6.17
C ASN A 6 -12.11 21.47 -5.82
N ASP A 7 -11.21 21.37 -6.80
CA ASP A 7 -9.83 20.93 -6.60
C ASP A 7 -9.05 22.00 -5.82
N LEU A 8 -8.68 21.66 -4.59
CA LEU A 8 -7.99 22.58 -3.70
C LEU A 8 -6.63 23.04 -4.26
N SER A 9 -5.98 22.26 -5.12
CA SER A 9 -4.69 22.66 -5.71
C SER A 9 -4.77 23.91 -6.58
N ALA A 10 -5.95 24.25 -7.08
CA ALA A 10 -6.18 25.41 -7.95
C ALA A 10 -6.82 26.60 -7.23
N ASN A 11 -7.14 26.49 -5.93
CA ASN A 11 -7.97 27.47 -5.23
C ASN A 11 -7.45 27.76 -3.81
N GLN A 12 -6.63 28.81 -3.67
CA GLN A 12 -6.04 29.21 -2.39
C GLN A 12 -7.07 29.65 -1.35
N ASP A 13 -8.15 30.32 -1.77
CA ASP A 13 -9.23 30.74 -0.87
C ASP A 13 -9.97 29.52 -0.31
N ALA A 14 -10.19 28.50 -1.13
CA ALA A 14 -10.78 27.24 -0.67
C ALA A 14 -9.86 26.48 0.30
N ILE A 15 -8.54 26.46 0.05
CA ILE A 15 -7.57 25.90 1.01
C ILE A 15 -7.67 26.63 2.35
N ARG A 16 -7.67 27.97 2.34
CA ARG A 16 -7.80 28.78 3.55
C ARG A 16 -9.10 28.47 4.30
N ALA A 17 -10.23 28.44 3.60
CA ALA A 17 -11.54 28.16 4.18
C ALA A 17 -11.59 26.78 4.86
N VAL A 18 -11.01 25.75 4.23
CA VAL A 18 -10.89 24.40 4.81
C VAL A 18 -10.06 24.44 6.10
N LEU A 19 -8.88 25.07 6.06
CA LEU A 19 -8.00 25.15 7.22
C LEU A 19 -8.63 25.93 8.38
N GLN A 20 -9.40 26.98 8.10
CA GLN A 20 -10.17 27.74 9.09
C GLN A 20 -11.30 26.90 9.70
N ARG A 21 -12.06 26.15 8.89
CA ARG A 21 -13.11 25.24 9.40
C ARG A 21 -12.55 24.15 10.30
N MET A 22 -11.33 23.68 10.01
CA MET A 22 -10.59 22.76 10.88
C MET A 22 -9.94 23.44 12.09
N ALA A 23 -10.05 24.76 12.24
CA ALA A 23 -9.41 25.57 13.28
C ALA A 23 -7.86 25.43 13.33
N LEU A 24 -7.23 25.19 12.18
CA LEU A 24 -5.77 25.02 12.06
C LEU A 24 -5.03 26.34 11.80
N ILE A 25 -5.74 27.37 11.35
CA ILE A 25 -5.18 28.70 11.07
C ILE A 25 -6.14 29.81 11.53
N SER A 26 -5.61 31.01 11.75
CA SER A 26 -6.40 32.23 11.94
C SER A 26 -6.58 33.03 10.65
N ASP A 27 -7.53 33.98 10.63
CA ASP A 27 -7.95 34.71 9.42
C ASP A 27 -6.80 35.44 8.71
N GLU A 28 -5.86 36.02 9.46
CA GLU A 28 -4.80 36.86 8.93
C GLU A 28 -3.48 36.10 8.67
N GLN A 29 -3.41 34.79 8.90
CA GLN A 29 -2.17 34.05 8.69
C GLN A 29 -1.78 33.93 7.22
N THR A 30 -0.56 34.30 6.87
CA THR A 30 0.04 34.04 5.55
C THR A 30 0.22 32.54 5.36
N LEU A 31 -0.21 32.03 4.20
CA LEU A 31 -0.08 30.63 3.80
C LEU A 31 0.86 30.53 2.61
N GLU A 32 1.84 29.64 2.72
CA GLU A 32 2.59 29.16 1.58
C GLU A 32 2.15 27.74 1.25
N VAL A 33 1.73 27.55 0.00
CA VAL A 33 1.18 26.29 -0.49
C VAL A 33 2.09 25.79 -1.60
N SER A 34 2.58 24.55 -1.48
CA SER A 34 3.30 23.88 -2.55
C SER A 34 2.80 22.46 -2.75
N PRO A 35 2.70 21.97 -4.00
CA PRO A 35 2.29 20.60 -4.26
C PRO A 35 3.38 19.62 -3.83
N LEU A 36 2.98 18.50 -3.24
CA LEU A 36 3.83 17.34 -3.02
C LEU A 36 3.67 16.34 -4.17
N THR A 37 4.76 15.67 -4.53
CA THR A 37 4.79 14.71 -5.63
C THR A 37 4.45 13.30 -5.14
N GLY A 38 4.02 12.41 -6.04
CA GLY A 38 3.89 10.97 -5.78
C GLY A 38 2.48 10.40 -5.66
N GLY A 39 1.45 11.24 -5.53
CA GLY A 39 0.03 10.80 -5.51
C GLY A 39 -0.64 10.92 -6.88
N VAL A 40 -1.25 9.84 -7.37
CA VAL A 40 -2.10 9.87 -8.59
C VAL A 40 -3.59 9.98 -8.27
N SER A 41 -4.01 9.51 -7.09
CA SER A 41 -5.42 9.50 -6.66
C SER A 41 -5.82 10.69 -5.81
N SER A 42 -4.87 11.52 -5.39
CA SER A 42 -5.14 12.64 -4.49
C SER A 42 -4.32 13.88 -4.87
N THR A 43 -4.88 15.04 -4.58
CA THR A 43 -4.12 16.28 -4.43
C THR A 43 -3.45 16.25 -3.06
N ILE A 44 -2.13 16.44 -3.03
CA ILE A 44 -1.33 16.47 -1.81
C ILE A 44 -0.57 17.79 -1.78
N LEU A 45 -0.78 18.58 -0.73
CA LEU A 45 -0.22 19.92 -0.59
C LEU A 45 0.55 20.04 0.71
N LYS A 46 1.76 20.59 0.64
CA LYS A 46 2.47 21.12 1.80
C LYS A 46 1.93 22.53 2.06
N ILE A 47 1.43 22.74 3.27
CA ILE A 47 1.04 24.06 3.76
C ILE A 47 2.06 24.51 4.79
N ARG A 48 2.61 25.72 4.64
CA ARG A 48 3.51 26.33 5.61
C ARG A 48 2.90 27.64 6.10
N THR A 49 2.86 27.79 7.41
CA THR A 49 2.58 29.05 8.11
C THR A 49 3.85 29.56 8.77
N ALA A 50 3.78 30.69 9.49
CA ALA A 50 4.92 31.20 10.26
C ALA A 50 5.42 30.21 11.32
N ASN A 51 4.52 29.41 11.91
CA ASN A 51 4.82 28.59 13.09
C ASN A 51 4.66 27.08 12.85
N GLN A 52 4.01 26.67 11.75
CA GLN A 52 3.60 25.28 11.53
C GLN A 52 3.76 24.85 10.07
N GLN A 53 3.85 23.54 9.87
CA GLN A 53 3.80 22.89 8.56
C GLN A 53 2.81 21.74 8.60
N PHE A 54 2.02 21.62 7.53
CA PHE A 54 0.98 20.61 7.41
C PHE A 54 1.04 19.92 6.06
N CYS A 55 0.53 18.69 6.01
CA CYS A 55 0.21 18.00 4.78
C CYS A 55 -1.31 17.95 4.62
N LEU A 56 -1.84 18.58 3.58
CA LEU A 56 -3.25 18.49 3.21
C LEU A 56 -3.39 17.46 2.09
N LYS A 57 -4.30 16.50 2.27
CA LYS A 57 -4.65 15.50 1.26
C LYS A 57 -6.13 15.59 0.91
N GLN A 58 -6.44 15.67 -0.38
CA GLN A 58 -7.80 15.66 -0.92
C GLN A 58 -7.93 14.58 -2.00
N ALA A 59 -8.93 13.70 -1.87
CA ALA A 59 -9.20 12.69 -2.89
C ALA A 59 -9.71 13.33 -4.19
N LEU A 60 -9.23 12.82 -5.33
CA LEU A 60 -9.68 13.27 -6.66
C LEU A 60 -10.76 12.33 -7.23
N PRO A 61 -11.75 12.83 -7.98
CA PRO A 61 -12.78 11.97 -8.59
C PRO A 61 -12.20 11.09 -9.70
N THR A 62 -11.18 11.59 -10.40
CA THR A 62 -10.46 10.90 -11.47
C THR A 62 -8.96 10.88 -11.15
N LEU A 63 -8.35 9.70 -11.25
CA LEU A 63 -6.92 9.53 -11.00
C LEU A 63 -6.08 10.15 -12.13
N LYS A 64 -4.95 10.76 -11.75
CA LYS A 64 -3.92 11.34 -12.64
C LYS A 64 -3.08 10.24 -13.31
N VAL A 65 -3.71 9.36 -14.08
CA VAL A 65 -3.08 8.25 -14.83
C VAL A 65 -3.41 8.33 -16.33
N ALA A 66 -2.61 7.66 -17.16
CA ALA A 66 -2.74 7.72 -18.62
C ALA A 66 -4.05 7.14 -19.17
N LYS A 67 -4.68 6.21 -18.45
CA LYS A 67 -6.00 5.65 -18.77
C LYS A 67 -7.01 6.21 -17.79
N GLU A 68 -8.18 6.62 -18.29
CA GLU A 68 -9.26 7.10 -17.43
C GLU A 68 -9.59 6.08 -16.34
N TRP A 69 -9.50 6.51 -15.08
CA TRP A 69 -9.76 5.70 -13.91
C TRP A 69 -10.49 6.54 -12.87
N HIS A 70 -11.79 6.28 -12.75
CA HIS A 70 -12.66 6.91 -11.74
C HIS A 70 -12.60 6.13 -10.44
N ALA A 71 -12.58 6.85 -9.31
CA ALA A 71 -12.58 6.25 -7.99
C ALA A 71 -13.56 6.97 -7.05
N PRO A 72 -14.33 6.23 -6.22
CA PRO A 72 -15.23 6.82 -5.23
C PRO A 72 -14.49 7.78 -4.29
N LEU A 73 -15.01 8.99 -4.08
CA LEU A 73 -14.34 10.00 -3.26
C LEU A 73 -14.37 9.65 -1.77
N GLU A 74 -15.36 8.86 -1.35
CA GLU A 74 -15.56 8.42 0.04
C GLU A 74 -14.39 7.57 0.56
N ARG A 75 -13.50 7.09 -0.33
CA ARG A 75 -12.26 6.38 0.04
C ARG A 75 -11.35 7.20 0.97
N VAL A 76 -11.48 8.54 0.95
CA VAL A 76 -10.78 9.40 1.92
C VAL A 76 -11.15 9.05 3.36
N PHE A 77 -12.39 8.61 3.60
CA PHE A 77 -12.85 8.23 4.93
C PHE A 77 -12.32 6.84 5.34
N ALA A 78 -12.15 5.92 4.39
CA ALA A 78 -11.48 4.65 4.67
C ALA A 78 -10.02 4.89 5.13
N GLU A 79 -9.31 5.81 4.48
CA GLU A 79 -7.95 6.19 4.88
C GLU A 79 -7.92 6.84 6.27
N ILE A 80 -8.77 7.84 6.51
CA ILE A 80 -8.85 8.55 7.80
C ILE A 80 -9.16 7.57 8.94
N ASP A 81 -10.14 6.68 8.75
CA ASP A 81 -10.55 5.73 9.76
C ASP A 81 -9.47 4.66 10.01
N TRP A 82 -8.78 4.21 8.95
CA TRP A 82 -7.64 3.30 9.09
C TRP A 82 -6.52 3.96 9.90
N MET A 83 -6.12 5.19 9.55
CA MET A 83 -5.08 5.92 10.27
C MET A 83 -5.45 6.14 11.74
N LYS A 84 -6.69 6.51 12.05
CA LYS A 84 -7.15 6.64 13.45
C LYS A 84 -7.12 5.33 14.21
N THR A 85 -7.52 4.23 13.56
CA THR A 85 -7.48 2.89 14.16
C THR A 85 -6.05 2.47 14.45
N VAL A 86 -5.13 2.66 13.50
CA VAL A 86 -3.71 2.33 13.67
C VAL A 86 -3.04 3.24 14.70
N ALA A 87 -3.38 4.53 14.76
CA ALA A 87 -2.84 5.44 15.77
C ALA A 87 -3.13 4.97 17.20
N ALA A 88 -4.25 4.27 17.43
CA ALA A 88 -4.59 3.69 18.72
C ALA A 88 -3.81 2.39 19.05
N ILE A 89 -3.16 1.77 18.06
CA ILE A 89 -2.44 0.49 18.20
C ILE A 89 -0.92 0.72 18.16
N VAL A 90 -0.44 1.42 17.13
CA VAL A 90 0.97 1.72 16.85
C VAL A 90 1.08 3.20 16.42
N PRO A 91 1.03 4.17 17.36
CA PRO A 91 0.92 5.60 17.04
C PRO A 91 2.05 6.13 16.15
N GLN A 92 3.26 5.61 16.28
CA GLN A 92 4.42 5.98 15.48
C GLN A 92 4.35 5.50 14.01
N ALA A 93 3.43 4.57 13.69
CA ALA A 93 3.31 4.00 12.36
C ALA A 93 2.48 4.84 11.39
N VAL A 94 1.90 5.95 11.83
CA VAL A 94 1.06 6.84 11.01
C VAL A 94 1.30 8.31 11.39
N ALA A 95 1.05 9.22 10.46
CA ALA A 95 1.02 10.64 10.76
C ALA A 95 -0.20 10.98 11.63
N HIS A 96 -0.06 11.96 12.55
CA HIS A 96 -1.20 12.43 13.32
C HIS A 96 -2.15 13.23 12.43
N ILE A 97 -3.44 12.89 12.46
CA ILE A 97 -4.50 13.65 11.78
C ILE A 97 -4.85 14.86 12.63
N GLN A 98 -4.63 16.05 12.08
CA GLN A 98 -4.89 17.32 12.76
C GLN A 98 -6.30 17.86 12.49
N GLY A 99 -6.89 17.53 11.33
CA GLY A 99 -8.21 18.01 10.97
C GLY A 99 -8.83 17.23 9.81
N VAL A 100 -10.16 17.18 9.78
CA VAL A 100 -10.94 16.53 8.72
C VAL A 100 -12.06 17.46 8.30
N ASP A 101 -12.22 17.64 6.99
CA ASP A 101 -13.29 18.42 6.39
C ASP A 101 -14.07 17.52 5.45
N LYS A 102 -15.27 17.16 5.87
CA LYS A 102 -16.15 16.25 5.14
C LYS A 102 -16.78 16.90 3.91
N GLU A 103 -16.90 18.22 3.89
CA GLU A 103 -17.49 18.96 2.78
C GLU A 103 -16.52 19.01 1.61
N ALA A 104 -15.25 19.29 1.90
CA ALA A 104 -14.17 19.32 0.90
C ALA A 104 -13.54 17.94 0.62
N LEU A 105 -13.98 16.89 1.34
CA LEU A 105 -13.47 15.51 1.23
C LEU A 105 -11.94 15.45 1.37
N CYS A 106 -11.43 16.13 2.39
CA CYS A 106 -10.00 16.25 2.64
C CYS A 106 -9.68 16.14 4.14
N PHE A 107 -8.41 15.92 4.42
CA PHE A 107 -7.88 15.93 5.76
C PHE A 107 -6.48 16.56 5.80
N VAL A 108 -6.10 16.99 6.99
CA VAL A 108 -4.79 17.54 7.28
C VAL A 108 -4.10 16.64 8.30
N MET A 109 -2.84 16.32 8.03
CA MET A 109 -1.98 15.53 8.89
C MET A 109 -0.61 16.19 9.04
N ASP A 110 0.21 15.66 9.94
CA ASP A 110 1.60 16.08 10.10
C ASP A 110 2.34 16.07 8.76
N TYR A 111 3.09 17.14 8.50
CA TYR A 111 4.07 17.14 7.42
C TYR A 111 5.32 16.36 7.86
N LEU A 112 5.63 15.29 7.14
CA LEU A 112 6.80 14.44 7.40
C LEU A 112 7.96 14.85 6.48
N PRO A 113 9.01 15.52 7.02
CA PRO A 113 10.12 16.02 6.20
C PRO A 113 10.94 14.89 5.55
N PRO A 114 11.18 14.89 4.23
CA PRO A 114 11.90 13.83 3.52
C PRO A 114 13.31 13.53 4.05
N GLU A 115 13.98 14.53 4.64
CA GLU A 115 15.29 14.42 5.28
C GLU A 115 15.29 13.52 6.53
N GLN A 116 14.13 13.34 7.18
CA GLN A 116 13.95 12.44 8.32
C GLN A 116 13.08 11.23 7.98
N TYR A 117 12.24 11.34 6.94
CA TYR A 117 11.24 10.36 6.53
C TYR A 117 11.45 9.95 5.07
N ALA A 118 12.59 9.33 4.79
CA ALA A 118 12.95 8.95 3.42
C ALA A 118 11.99 7.89 2.87
N ASN A 119 11.59 8.03 1.59
CA ASN A 119 10.70 7.06 0.95
C ASN A 119 11.39 5.69 0.77
N TRP A 120 10.76 4.61 1.27
CA TRP A 120 11.39 3.30 1.31
C TRP A 120 11.60 2.70 -0.08
N LYS A 121 10.68 2.91 -1.04
CA LYS A 121 10.88 2.51 -2.45
C LYS A 121 12.14 3.15 -3.02
N SER A 122 12.36 4.44 -2.80
CA SER A 122 13.55 5.14 -3.29
C SER A 122 14.84 4.57 -2.70
N ARG A 123 14.88 4.30 -1.39
CA ARG A 123 16.03 3.65 -0.74
C ARG A 123 16.33 2.26 -1.33
N LEU A 124 15.31 1.41 -1.45
CA LEU A 124 15.46 0.07 -2.02
C LEU A 124 15.95 0.11 -3.48
N LEU A 125 15.47 1.05 -4.30
CA LEU A 125 15.92 1.22 -5.68
C LEU A 125 17.35 1.76 -5.79
N ALA A 126 17.78 2.59 -4.82
CA ALA A 126 19.16 3.04 -4.70
C ALA A 126 20.11 1.95 -4.17
N GLY A 127 19.58 0.80 -3.76
CA GLY A 127 20.35 -0.31 -3.20
C GLY A 127 20.66 -0.16 -1.70
N ASP A 128 20.08 0.83 -1.04
CA ASP A 128 20.09 0.99 0.41
C ASP A 128 19.01 0.07 1.01
N ILE A 129 19.43 -1.16 1.30
CA ILE A 129 18.55 -2.26 1.71
C ILE A 129 18.87 -2.62 3.16
N ASP A 130 18.06 -2.07 4.06
CA ASP A 130 18.08 -2.38 5.48
C ASP A 130 17.15 -3.56 5.78
N VAL A 131 17.74 -4.68 6.20
CA VAL A 131 17.02 -5.93 6.52
C VAL A 131 16.23 -5.80 7.82
N ASP A 132 16.76 -5.07 8.80
CA ASP A 132 16.11 -4.88 10.10
C ASP A 132 14.93 -3.90 9.98
N PHE A 133 15.03 -2.91 9.09
CA PHE A 133 13.89 -2.07 8.73
C PHE A 133 12.77 -2.89 8.07
N ALA A 134 13.11 -3.83 7.18
CA ALA A 134 12.12 -4.73 6.58
C ALA A 134 11.45 -5.64 7.64
N ALA A 135 12.20 -6.14 8.62
CA ALA A 135 11.65 -6.84 9.77
C ALA A 135 10.70 -5.94 10.58
N SER A 136 11.09 -4.68 10.82
CA SER A 136 10.27 -3.70 11.55
C SER A 136 8.93 -3.43 10.85
N VAL A 137 8.93 -3.31 9.52
CA VAL A 137 7.69 -3.24 8.71
C VAL A 137 6.83 -4.49 8.92
N GLY A 138 7.42 -5.67 8.91
CA GLY A 138 6.72 -6.92 9.20
C GLY A 138 6.09 -6.94 10.59
N GLY A 139 6.80 -6.46 11.61
CA GLY A 139 6.33 -6.38 12.99
C GLY A 139 5.18 -5.39 13.17
N VAL A 140 5.28 -4.19 12.59
CA VAL A 140 4.20 -3.20 12.63
C VAL A 140 2.95 -3.71 11.92
N LEU A 141 3.09 -4.28 10.72
CA LEU A 141 1.96 -4.83 9.98
C LEU A 141 1.31 -6.01 10.72
N GLY A 142 2.12 -6.91 11.26
CA GLY A 142 1.65 -8.04 12.07
C GLY A 142 0.89 -7.58 13.31
N THR A 143 1.41 -6.56 14.01
CA THR A 143 0.78 -5.95 15.19
C THR A 143 -0.59 -5.37 14.85
N ILE A 144 -0.71 -4.63 13.73
CA ILE A 144 -1.98 -4.05 13.26
C ILE A 144 -3.00 -5.16 12.98
N HIS A 145 -2.61 -6.20 12.22
CA HIS A 145 -3.51 -7.30 11.92
C HIS A 145 -3.92 -8.07 13.17
N GLN A 146 -2.99 -8.32 14.10
CA GLN A 146 -3.28 -9.00 15.37
C GLN A 146 -4.30 -8.25 16.22
N HIS A 147 -4.16 -6.93 16.37
CA HIS A 147 -5.06 -6.13 17.21
C HIS A 147 -6.44 -5.91 16.58
N THR A 148 -6.55 -6.10 15.26
CA THR A 148 -7.81 -5.92 14.52
C THR A 148 -8.46 -7.25 14.11
N ALA A 149 -7.82 -8.37 14.43
CA ALA A 149 -8.27 -9.69 14.04
C ALA A 149 -9.62 -10.07 14.68
N ASN A 150 -10.48 -10.72 13.89
CA ASN A 150 -11.79 -11.25 14.29
C ASN A 150 -12.66 -10.23 15.09
N ASN A 151 -12.69 -8.98 14.64
CA ASN A 151 -13.38 -7.85 15.26
C ASN A 151 -14.62 -7.43 14.43
N PRO A 152 -15.85 -7.79 14.87
CA PRO A 152 -17.08 -7.49 14.13
C PRO A 152 -17.39 -5.99 14.00
N ALA A 153 -16.91 -5.15 14.93
CA ALA A 153 -17.13 -3.71 14.85
C ALA A 153 -16.29 -3.10 13.72
N LEU A 154 -15.03 -3.52 13.60
CA LEU A 154 -14.17 -3.14 12.48
C LEU A 154 -14.66 -3.74 11.16
N GLU A 155 -15.17 -4.97 11.17
CA GLU A 155 -15.80 -5.57 9.98
C GLU A 155 -16.93 -4.70 9.44
N LYS A 156 -17.81 -4.23 10.32
CA LYS A 156 -18.91 -3.32 9.94
C LYS A 156 -18.41 -1.95 9.49
N GLN A 157 -17.41 -1.39 10.19
CA GLN A 157 -16.87 -0.06 9.88
C GLN A 157 -16.13 -0.03 8.54
N PHE A 158 -15.41 -1.11 8.21
CA PHE A 158 -14.58 -1.22 7.01
C PHE A 158 -15.18 -2.15 5.95
N ALA A 159 -16.52 -2.13 5.82
CA ALA A 159 -17.27 -2.85 4.79
C ALA A 159 -17.14 -2.19 3.40
N TRP A 160 -15.90 -1.95 2.98
CA TRP A 160 -15.51 -1.28 1.74
C TRP A 160 -15.17 -2.28 0.62
N ASP A 161 -15.90 -3.40 0.58
CA ASP A 161 -15.69 -4.53 -0.33
C ASP A 161 -15.61 -4.10 -1.80
N ASP A 162 -16.56 -3.27 -2.26
CA ASP A 162 -16.61 -2.81 -3.65
C ASP A 162 -15.43 -1.89 -4.00
N ASN A 163 -14.99 -1.06 -3.04
CA ASN A 163 -13.81 -0.21 -3.21
C ASN A 163 -12.56 -1.07 -3.33
N PHE A 164 -12.35 -2.03 -2.43
CA PHE A 164 -11.21 -2.93 -2.48
C PHE A 164 -11.23 -3.78 -3.75
N PHE A 165 -12.40 -4.28 -4.15
CA PHE A 165 -12.55 -5.03 -5.40
C PHE A 165 -12.13 -4.18 -6.61
N SER A 166 -12.67 -2.97 -6.73
CA SER A 166 -12.44 -2.09 -7.88
C SER A 166 -11.03 -1.51 -7.94
N LEU A 167 -10.37 -1.33 -6.79
CA LEU A 167 -9.04 -0.73 -6.70
C LEU A 167 -7.91 -1.78 -6.67
N ARG A 168 -8.18 -3.00 -6.17
CA ARG A 168 -7.14 -4.00 -5.93
C ARG A 168 -7.45 -5.38 -6.51
N LEU A 169 -8.64 -5.92 -6.39
CA LEU A 169 -8.90 -7.28 -6.91
C LEU A 169 -9.04 -7.32 -8.43
N ASP A 170 -9.96 -6.54 -9.02
CA ASP A 170 -10.18 -6.55 -10.46
C ASP A 170 -8.95 -6.06 -11.26
N PRO A 171 -8.31 -4.93 -10.91
CA PRO A 171 -7.18 -4.42 -11.68
C PRO A 171 -5.94 -5.33 -11.66
N TYR A 172 -5.87 -6.25 -10.70
CA TYR A 172 -4.75 -7.19 -10.53
C TYR A 172 -5.18 -8.61 -10.94
N LEU A 173 -5.98 -9.27 -10.11
CA LEU A 173 -6.38 -10.66 -10.31
C LEU A 173 -7.40 -10.82 -11.44
N GLY A 174 -8.39 -9.93 -11.52
CA GLY A 174 -9.36 -9.93 -12.61
C GLY A 174 -8.68 -9.71 -13.97
N GLU A 175 -7.75 -8.77 -14.04
CA GLU A 175 -7.02 -8.44 -15.26
C GLU A 175 -6.12 -9.59 -15.73
N ILE A 176 -5.30 -10.18 -14.85
CA ILE A 176 -4.47 -11.31 -15.27
C ILE A 176 -5.31 -12.55 -15.61
N ALA A 177 -6.48 -12.74 -15.01
CA ALA A 177 -7.40 -13.81 -15.39
C ALA A 177 -7.96 -13.63 -16.82
N ARG A 178 -8.10 -12.37 -17.29
CA ARG A 178 -8.44 -12.06 -18.69
C ARG A 178 -7.25 -12.21 -19.62
N ALA A 179 -6.09 -11.70 -19.21
CA ALA A 179 -4.87 -11.69 -20.02
C ALA A 179 -4.24 -13.09 -20.17
N HIS A 180 -4.45 -13.98 -19.20
CA HIS A 180 -3.89 -15.34 -19.18
C HIS A 180 -4.99 -16.41 -19.03
N PRO A 181 -5.74 -16.74 -20.10
CA PRO A 181 -6.83 -17.71 -20.04
C PRO A 181 -6.45 -19.06 -19.46
N ARG A 182 -5.20 -19.50 -19.66
CA ARG A 182 -4.65 -20.75 -19.10
C ARG A 182 -4.72 -20.83 -17.58
N TYR A 183 -4.56 -19.71 -16.87
CA TYR A 183 -4.57 -19.66 -15.40
C TYR A 183 -5.87 -19.10 -14.83
N ARG A 184 -6.86 -18.82 -15.68
CA ARG A 184 -8.10 -18.11 -15.31
C ARG A 184 -8.80 -18.76 -14.12
N GLU A 185 -9.05 -20.06 -14.17
CA GLU A 185 -9.78 -20.75 -13.10
C GLU A 185 -9.04 -20.66 -11.75
N HIS A 186 -7.73 -20.89 -11.76
CA HIS A 186 -6.89 -20.81 -10.57
C HIS A 186 -6.85 -19.39 -9.99
N VAL A 187 -6.64 -18.37 -10.82
CA VAL A 187 -6.61 -16.97 -10.40
C VAL A 187 -7.99 -16.54 -9.86
N MET A 188 -9.08 -16.95 -10.50
CA MET A 188 -10.43 -16.61 -10.04
C MET A 188 -10.76 -17.28 -8.70
N ALA A 189 -10.24 -18.48 -8.42
CA ALA A 189 -10.36 -19.11 -7.12
C ALA A 189 -9.60 -18.33 -6.03
N ILE A 190 -8.38 -17.85 -6.33
CA ILE A 190 -7.61 -16.99 -5.42
C ILE A 190 -8.33 -15.66 -5.19
N LEU A 191 -8.85 -15.03 -6.25
CA LEU A 191 -9.64 -13.80 -6.15
C LEU A 191 -10.84 -13.99 -5.23
N THR A 192 -11.63 -15.04 -5.47
CA THR A 192 -12.82 -15.34 -4.67
C THR A 192 -12.45 -15.55 -3.21
N ARG A 193 -11.42 -16.35 -2.92
CA ARG A 193 -10.94 -16.59 -1.55
C ARG A 193 -10.51 -15.28 -0.87
N THR A 194 -9.73 -14.45 -1.55
CA THR A 194 -9.28 -13.15 -1.01
C THR A 194 -10.47 -12.24 -0.72
N GLN A 195 -11.46 -12.19 -1.61
CA GLN A 195 -12.66 -11.38 -1.46
C GLN A 195 -13.53 -11.83 -0.27
N THR A 196 -13.70 -13.14 -0.09
CA THR A 196 -14.63 -13.68 0.91
C THR A 196 -14.01 -13.86 2.30
N THR A 197 -12.69 -13.82 2.42
CA THR A 197 -12.00 -14.00 3.70
C THR A 197 -12.04 -12.71 4.52
N LYS A 198 -12.66 -12.75 5.70
CA LYS A 198 -12.81 -11.61 6.62
C LYS A 198 -12.09 -11.92 7.94
N ARG A 199 -10.89 -11.36 8.12
CA ARG A 199 -10.03 -11.73 9.25
C ARG A 199 -9.45 -10.56 10.01
N ALA A 200 -9.02 -9.49 9.36
CA ALA A 200 -8.38 -8.34 10.00
C ALA A 200 -8.57 -7.06 9.19
N LEU A 201 -8.17 -5.92 9.76
CA LEU A 201 -8.13 -4.64 9.05
C LEU A 201 -6.94 -4.62 8.09
N VAL A 202 -7.24 -4.59 6.79
CA VAL A 202 -6.29 -4.59 5.69
C VAL A 202 -6.13 -3.16 5.18
N HIS A 203 -4.90 -2.72 4.96
CA HIS A 203 -4.57 -1.43 4.35
C HIS A 203 -4.85 -1.41 2.83
N GLY A 204 -4.56 -2.52 2.15
CA GLY A 204 -4.87 -2.75 0.74
C GLY A 204 -3.85 -2.18 -0.25
N ASP A 205 -2.85 -1.41 0.20
CA ASP A 205 -1.71 -0.95 -0.60
C ASP A 205 -0.41 -0.86 0.21
N ILE A 206 -0.07 -1.90 0.97
CA ILE A 206 1.23 -1.97 1.66
C ILE A 206 2.32 -2.21 0.61
N SER A 207 2.82 -1.12 0.03
CA SER A 207 3.92 -1.12 -0.92
C SER A 207 5.03 -0.16 -0.46
N PRO A 208 6.30 -0.38 -0.82
CA PRO A 208 7.39 0.49 -0.37
C PRO A 208 7.25 1.97 -0.77
N LYS A 209 6.40 2.30 -1.75
CA LYS A 209 6.11 3.71 -2.09
C LYS A 209 5.29 4.42 -1.01
N ASN A 210 4.50 3.66 -0.26
CA ASN A 210 3.56 4.12 0.77
C ASN A 210 4.15 3.96 2.18
N ILE A 211 5.46 3.74 2.28
CA ILE A 211 6.15 3.58 3.56
C ILE A 211 7.32 4.56 3.60
N LEU A 212 7.37 5.39 4.65
CA LEU A 212 8.51 6.24 4.95
C LEU A 212 9.35 5.59 6.05
N CYS A 213 10.67 5.70 5.90
CA CYS A 213 11.63 5.33 6.93
C CYS A 213 11.74 6.48 7.94
N GLY A 214 10.94 6.44 9.00
CA GLY A 214 10.99 7.41 10.09
C GLY A 214 12.03 7.07 11.15
N PRO A 215 12.31 8.01 12.08
CA PRO A 215 13.30 7.83 13.15
C PRO A 215 12.89 6.73 14.14
N ASP A 216 11.59 6.55 14.39
CA ASP A 216 11.04 5.57 15.34
C ASP A 216 10.50 4.31 14.66
N GLY A 217 10.76 4.15 13.36
CA GLY A 217 10.31 3.00 12.57
C GLY A 217 9.53 3.38 11.31
N PRO A 218 8.83 2.41 10.71
CA PRO A 218 8.09 2.64 9.47
C PRO A 218 6.83 3.46 9.70
N VAL A 219 6.63 4.50 8.88
CA VAL A 219 5.36 5.24 8.80
C VAL A 219 4.62 4.82 7.53
N ILE A 220 3.40 4.30 7.68
CA ILE A 220 2.53 3.82 6.61
C ILE A 220 1.58 4.94 6.18
N LEU A 221 1.44 5.12 4.86
CA LEU A 221 0.64 6.16 4.23
C LEU A 221 -0.37 5.54 3.27
N ASP A 222 -1.39 6.32 2.89
CA ASP A 222 -2.21 6.05 1.71
C ASP A 222 -3.07 4.78 1.81
N ALA A 223 -3.81 4.68 2.93
CA ALA A 223 -4.74 3.59 3.23
C ALA A 223 -6.10 3.74 2.53
N GLU A 224 -6.15 4.33 1.32
CA GLU A 224 -7.41 4.59 0.60
C GLU A 224 -8.11 3.31 0.12
N CYS A 225 -7.40 2.17 0.16
CA CYS A 225 -7.94 0.84 -0.15
C CYS A 225 -8.28 0.04 1.11
N ALA A 226 -8.33 0.68 2.29
CA ALA A 226 -8.55 -0.01 3.54
C ALA A 226 -9.93 -0.69 3.58
N TRP A 227 -9.95 -1.93 4.03
CA TRP A 227 -11.16 -2.74 4.18
C TRP A 227 -10.96 -3.82 5.26
N TYR A 228 -12.03 -4.43 5.72
CA TYR A 228 -11.94 -5.61 6.57
C TYR A 228 -11.90 -6.86 5.69
N GLY A 229 -10.81 -7.63 5.74
CA GLY A 229 -10.54 -8.64 4.71
C GLY A 229 -9.45 -9.65 5.04
N ASP A 230 -8.83 -10.20 4.00
CA ASP A 230 -7.74 -11.17 4.10
C ASP A 230 -6.38 -10.47 4.29
N PRO A 231 -5.75 -10.56 5.48
CA PRO A 231 -4.44 -9.96 5.74
C PRO A 231 -3.31 -10.58 4.91
N ALA A 232 -3.55 -11.74 4.28
CA ALA A 232 -2.63 -12.30 3.30
C ALA A 232 -2.33 -11.33 2.15
N PHE A 233 -3.29 -10.46 1.80
CA PHE A 233 -3.14 -9.49 0.73
C PHE A 233 -2.01 -8.50 1.01
N ASP A 234 -2.05 -7.80 2.14
CA ASP A 234 -1.04 -6.79 2.48
C ASP A 234 0.37 -7.36 2.56
N LEU A 235 0.52 -8.53 3.20
CA LEU A 235 1.81 -9.20 3.29
C LEU A 235 2.32 -9.60 1.90
N ALA A 236 1.50 -10.27 1.08
CA ALA A 236 1.89 -10.67 -0.26
C ALA A 236 2.21 -9.45 -1.15
N PHE A 237 1.43 -8.37 -1.03
CA PHE A 237 1.60 -7.15 -1.80
C PHE A 237 2.95 -6.46 -1.48
N CYS A 238 3.32 -6.41 -0.21
CA CYS A 238 4.61 -5.87 0.19
C CYS A 238 5.78 -6.77 -0.24
N LEU A 239 5.67 -8.08 -0.01
CA LEU A 239 6.70 -9.07 -0.34
C LEU A 239 7.03 -9.09 -1.84
N ASN A 240 6.02 -8.93 -2.69
CA ASN A 240 6.15 -8.82 -4.15
C ASN A 240 7.24 -7.82 -4.57
N HIS A 241 7.36 -6.71 -3.85
CA HIS A 241 8.28 -5.65 -4.22
C HIS A 241 9.76 -5.96 -3.98
N PHE A 242 10.11 -6.93 -3.13
CA PHE A 242 11.49 -7.39 -2.98
C PHE A 242 11.89 -8.28 -4.17
N LEU A 243 11.00 -9.20 -4.55
CA LEU A 243 11.19 -10.09 -5.68
C LEU A 243 11.32 -9.32 -7.01
N LEU A 244 10.48 -8.30 -7.21
CA LEU A 244 10.56 -7.44 -8.40
C LEU A 244 11.86 -6.62 -8.44
N LYS A 245 12.29 -6.07 -7.30
CA LYS A 245 13.53 -5.27 -7.25
C LYS A 245 14.78 -6.14 -7.40
N SER A 246 14.76 -7.41 -6.99
CA SER A 246 15.92 -8.28 -7.15
C SER A 246 16.22 -8.61 -8.62
N VAL A 247 15.23 -8.45 -9.52
CA VAL A 247 15.43 -8.59 -10.98
C VAL A 247 16.27 -7.44 -11.55
N ILE A 248 16.18 -6.24 -10.98
CA ILE A 248 16.91 -5.06 -11.45
C ILE A 248 18.16 -4.72 -10.63
N ALA A 249 18.32 -5.35 -9.46
CA ALA A 249 19.47 -5.12 -8.59
C ALA A 249 20.79 -5.48 -9.32
N PRO A 250 21.75 -4.55 -9.44
CA PRO A 250 22.92 -4.74 -10.30
C PRO A 250 23.96 -5.71 -9.72
N THR A 251 23.96 -5.95 -8.41
CA THR A 251 24.96 -6.79 -7.75
C THR A 251 24.33 -8.00 -7.05
N ALA A 252 25.10 -9.09 -6.95
CA ALA A 252 24.69 -10.27 -6.20
C ALA A 252 24.42 -9.96 -4.71
N ALA A 253 25.22 -9.06 -4.12
CA ALA A 253 25.02 -8.62 -2.74
C ALA A 253 23.67 -7.91 -2.53
N GLN A 254 23.29 -6.99 -3.41
CA GLN A 254 21.98 -6.32 -3.33
C GLN A 254 20.82 -7.28 -3.55
N LYS A 255 20.95 -8.23 -4.50
CA LYS A 255 19.96 -9.30 -4.68
C LYS A 255 19.80 -10.13 -3.41
N ALA A 256 20.91 -10.50 -2.77
CA ALA A 256 20.92 -11.29 -1.54
C ALA A 256 20.27 -10.51 -0.39
N ASN A 257 20.58 -9.22 -0.24
CA ASN A 257 19.98 -8.36 0.78
C ASN A 257 18.46 -8.17 0.55
N LEU A 258 17.99 -8.03 -0.69
CA LEU A 258 16.55 -7.97 -0.99
C LEU A 258 15.84 -9.27 -0.59
N LEU A 259 16.44 -10.43 -0.85
CA LEU A 259 15.87 -11.72 -0.45
C LEU A 259 16.00 -12.00 1.04
N ALA A 260 17.00 -11.42 1.71
CA ALA A 260 17.10 -11.42 3.17
C ALA A 260 16.02 -10.54 3.80
N ALA A 261 15.80 -9.33 3.26
CA ALA A 261 14.75 -8.41 3.68
C ALA A 261 13.35 -9.00 3.47
N PHE A 262 13.11 -9.68 2.33
CA PHE A 262 11.90 -10.48 2.09
C PHE A 262 11.67 -11.48 3.24
N ALA A 263 12.71 -12.22 3.64
CA ALA A 263 12.60 -13.21 4.71
C ALA A 263 12.38 -12.58 6.08
N ALA A 264 13.17 -11.56 6.43
CA ALA A 264 13.07 -10.87 7.69
C ALA A 264 11.68 -10.27 7.90
N LEU A 265 11.07 -9.69 6.85
CA LEU A 265 9.72 -9.15 6.90
C LEU A 265 8.68 -10.24 7.22
N TYR A 266 8.60 -11.32 6.42
CA TYR A 266 7.56 -12.32 6.67
C TYR A 266 7.80 -13.07 7.98
N GLN A 267 9.06 -13.38 8.32
CA GLN A 267 9.38 -14.07 9.57
C GLN A 267 8.96 -13.23 10.77
N ARG A 268 9.25 -11.93 10.75
CA ARG A 268 8.81 -11.06 11.83
C ARG A 268 7.29 -10.90 11.86
N TYR A 269 6.64 -10.76 10.71
CA TYR A 269 5.18 -10.71 10.63
C TYR A 269 4.52 -11.93 11.28
N PHE A 270 5.01 -13.14 10.98
CA PHE A 270 4.43 -14.38 11.52
C PHE A 270 4.67 -14.57 13.04
N GLN A 271 5.59 -13.84 13.66
CA GLN A 271 5.73 -13.83 15.13
C GLN A 271 4.53 -13.16 15.82
N GLU A 272 3.83 -12.27 15.11
CA GLU A 272 2.64 -11.57 15.61
C GLU A 272 1.33 -12.35 15.31
N VAL A 273 1.40 -13.49 14.61
CA VAL A 273 0.22 -14.28 14.20
C VAL A 273 -0.11 -15.34 15.25
N ASN A 274 -1.09 -15.03 16.10
CA ASN A 274 -1.63 -15.94 17.12
C ASN A 274 -3.18 -16.05 17.08
N TRP A 275 -3.81 -15.46 16.07
CA TRP A 275 -5.26 -15.26 15.95
C TRP A 275 -5.91 -16.07 14.80
N GLU A 276 -5.10 -16.77 14.00
CA GLU A 276 -5.51 -17.83 13.07
C GLU A 276 -4.36 -18.84 12.91
N ASP A 277 -4.57 -19.95 12.17
CA ASP A 277 -3.49 -20.90 11.86
C ASP A 277 -2.42 -20.24 10.97
N PRO A 278 -1.16 -20.09 11.45
CA PRO A 278 -0.09 -19.47 10.67
C PRO A 278 0.21 -20.19 9.37
N ASN A 279 0.04 -21.53 9.31
CA ASN A 279 0.28 -22.30 8.09
C ASN A 279 -0.77 -22.01 7.02
N ALA A 280 -2.04 -21.90 7.44
CA ALA A 280 -3.12 -21.54 6.54
C ALA A 280 -2.95 -20.12 6.00
N LEU A 281 -2.57 -19.16 6.85
CA LEU A 281 -2.26 -17.80 6.42
C LEU A 281 -1.07 -17.76 5.45
N GLU A 282 0.03 -18.44 5.77
CA GLU A 282 1.19 -18.54 4.88
C GLU A 282 0.81 -19.14 3.52
N ALA A 283 -0.02 -20.18 3.48
CA ALA A 283 -0.50 -20.75 2.23
C ALA A 283 -1.32 -19.75 1.41
N ARG A 284 -2.15 -18.90 2.03
CA ARG A 284 -2.87 -17.84 1.32
C ARG A 284 -1.92 -16.80 0.74
N VAL A 285 -0.91 -16.37 1.50
CA VAL A 285 0.13 -15.42 1.05
C VAL A 285 0.93 -16.03 -0.11
N ALA A 286 1.42 -17.26 0.05
CA ALA A 286 2.27 -17.93 -0.93
C ALA A 286 1.56 -18.21 -2.25
N THR A 287 0.26 -18.54 -2.21
CA THR A 287 -0.53 -18.74 -3.44
C THR A 287 -0.96 -17.41 -4.10
N LEU A 288 -1.16 -16.34 -3.32
CA LEU A 288 -1.50 -15.01 -3.85
C LEU A 288 -0.29 -14.30 -4.49
N LEU A 289 0.90 -14.47 -3.92
CA LEU A 289 2.11 -13.75 -4.32
C LEU A 289 2.49 -13.92 -5.82
N PRO A 290 2.44 -15.12 -6.43
CA PRO A 290 2.66 -15.29 -7.87
C PRO A 290 1.64 -14.55 -8.74
N CYS A 291 0.37 -14.49 -8.31
CA CYS A 291 -0.64 -13.71 -9.01
C CYS A 291 -0.32 -12.21 -8.96
N LEU A 292 0.13 -11.70 -7.82
CA LEU A 292 0.52 -10.30 -7.68
C LEU A 292 1.79 -9.97 -8.47
N LEU A 293 2.76 -10.88 -8.55
CA LEU A 293 3.92 -10.74 -9.43
C LEU A 293 3.49 -10.60 -10.89
N LEU A 294 2.62 -11.50 -11.35
CA LEU A 294 2.08 -11.47 -12.71
C LEU A 294 1.29 -10.17 -12.98
N ALA A 295 0.47 -9.73 -12.03
CA ALA A 295 -0.28 -8.49 -12.14
C ALA A 295 0.59 -7.24 -12.20
N ARG A 296 1.80 -7.26 -11.60
CA ARG A 296 2.76 -6.14 -11.71
C ARG A 296 3.49 -6.09 -13.06
N VAL A 297 3.23 -7.00 -13.98
CA VAL A 297 3.73 -6.93 -15.37
C VAL A 297 2.62 -6.98 -16.43
N ASP A 298 1.48 -7.61 -16.12
CA ASP A 298 0.35 -7.81 -17.06
C ASP A 298 -1.00 -7.30 -16.54
N GLY A 299 -1.05 -6.74 -15.33
CA GLY A 299 -2.27 -6.13 -14.78
C GLY A 299 -2.42 -4.67 -15.22
N LYS A 300 -3.44 -3.98 -14.67
CA LYS A 300 -3.70 -2.56 -14.99
C LYS A 300 -2.67 -1.59 -14.40
N SER A 301 -1.84 -2.04 -13.47
CA SER A 301 -0.79 -1.23 -12.82
C SER A 301 0.56 -1.96 -12.82
N PRO A 302 1.25 -2.04 -13.97
CA PRO A 302 2.59 -2.60 -14.01
C PRO A 302 3.59 -1.73 -13.24
N VAL A 303 4.70 -2.32 -12.77
CA VAL A 303 5.84 -1.54 -12.26
C VAL A 303 6.53 -0.75 -13.38
N GLU A 304 6.84 0.50 -13.11
CA GLU A 304 7.38 1.45 -14.08
C GLU A 304 8.89 1.32 -14.30
N TYR A 305 9.59 0.59 -13.43
CA TYR A 305 11.06 0.47 -13.45
C TYR A 305 11.58 -0.80 -14.14
N LEU A 306 10.72 -1.66 -14.68
CA LEU A 306 11.15 -2.85 -15.42
C LEU A 306 11.22 -2.57 -16.92
N THR A 307 12.30 -3.03 -17.55
CA THR A 307 12.36 -3.14 -19.02
C THR A 307 11.43 -4.25 -19.52
N ALA A 308 11.09 -4.24 -20.82
CA ALA A 308 10.28 -5.29 -21.43
C ALA A 308 10.89 -6.70 -21.27
N LEU A 309 12.22 -6.82 -21.28
CA LEU A 309 12.93 -8.09 -21.07
C LEU A 309 12.79 -8.57 -19.62
N GLN A 310 12.99 -7.68 -18.65
CA GLN A 310 12.84 -8.00 -17.22
C GLN A 310 11.38 -8.32 -16.87
N ALA A 311 10.42 -7.59 -17.44
CA ALA A 311 9.00 -7.88 -17.29
C ALA A 311 8.64 -9.27 -17.86
N ARG A 312 9.25 -9.66 -18.99
CA ARG A 312 9.11 -11.01 -19.54
C ARG A 312 9.68 -12.08 -18.61
N HIS A 313 10.84 -11.83 -17.99
CA HIS A 313 11.41 -12.75 -17.00
C HIS A 313 10.46 -12.93 -15.81
N VAL A 314 9.99 -11.83 -15.21
CA VAL A 314 9.02 -11.88 -14.09
C VAL A 314 7.76 -12.65 -14.48
N ARG A 315 7.22 -12.43 -15.70
CA ARG A 315 6.04 -13.15 -16.21
C ARG A 315 6.27 -14.66 -16.23
N VAL A 316 7.40 -15.10 -16.79
CA VAL A 316 7.74 -16.53 -16.86
C VAL A 316 7.88 -17.11 -15.46
N ALA A 317 8.64 -16.45 -14.57
CA ALA A 317 8.84 -16.89 -13.20
C ALA A 317 7.52 -16.99 -12.40
N ALA A 318 6.63 -16.00 -12.54
CA ALA A 318 5.31 -16.00 -11.90
C ALA A 318 4.42 -17.14 -12.41
N CYS A 319 4.40 -17.38 -13.73
CA CYS A 319 3.69 -18.50 -14.33
C CYS A 319 4.19 -19.85 -13.82
N THR A 320 5.51 -20.04 -13.74
CA THR A 320 6.11 -21.27 -13.18
C THR A 320 5.70 -21.48 -11.71
N LEU A 321 5.67 -20.42 -10.92
CA LEU A 321 5.20 -20.49 -9.52
C LEU A 321 3.70 -20.85 -9.41
N LEU A 322 2.86 -20.34 -10.33
CA LEU A 322 1.44 -20.71 -10.41
C LEU A 322 1.27 -22.18 -10.77
N GLU A 323 2.06 -22.70 -11.70
CA GLU A 323 2.05 -24.12 -12.08
C GLU A 323 2.51 -25.04 -10.94
N ASN A 324 3.51 -24.61 -10.17
CA ASN A 324 4.03 -25.36 -9.02
C ASN A 324 3.11 -25.35 -7.79
N GLN A 325 2.12 -24.44 -7.73
CA GLN A 325 1.16 -24.31 -6.63
C GLN A 325 1.82 -24.29 -5.24
N VAL A 326 2.89 -23.51 -5.10
CA VAL A 326 3.65 -23.41 -3.85
C VAL A 326 2.80 -22.83 -2.71
N THR A 327 2.89 -23.45 -1.53
CA THR A 327 2.12 -23.06 -0.33
C THR A 327 3.00 -22.52 0.80
N ARG A 328 4.30 -22.37 0.56
CA ARG A 328 5.28 -21.88 1.55
C ARG A 328 6.14 -20.76 0.96
N LEU A 329 6.34 -19.69 1.74
CA LEU A 329 7.15 -18.54 1.33
C LEU A 329 8.61 -18.90 1.16
N GLN A 330 9.12 -19.84 1.97
CA GLN A 330 10.47 -20.37 1.81
C GLN A 330 10.68 -21.01 0.43
N ALA A 331 9.68 -21.74 -0.09
CA ALA A 331 9.76 -22.35 -1.42
C ALA A 331 9.84 -21.28 -2.53
N ILE A 332 9.06 -20.20 -2.41
CA ILE A 332 9.12 -19.04 -3.33
C ILE A 332 10.50 -18.38 -3.25
N GLN A 333 11.02 -18.16 -2.04
CA GLN A 333 12.34 -17.57 -1.85
C GLN A 333 13.45 -18.42 -2.49
N SER A 334 13.43 -19.74 -2.28
CA SER A 334 14.38 -20.67 -2.87
C SER A 334 14.29 -20.74 -4.39
N PHE A 335 13.08 -20.70 -4.95
CA PHE A 335 12.88 -20.58 -6.40
C PHE A 335 13.46 -19.26 -6.91
N TRP A 336 13.14 -18.14 -6.26
CA TRP A 336 13.55 -16.82 -6.72
C TRP A 336 15.06 -16.58 -6.62
N LYS A 337 15.75 -17.17 -5.63
CA LYS A 337 17.22 -17.16 -5.55
C LYS A 337 17.85 -17.67 -6.84
N LYS A 338 17.38 -18.82 -7.34
CA LYS A 338 17.83 -19.41 -8.60
C LYS A 338 17.50 -18.50 -9.79
N GLU A 339 16.29 -17.95 -9.82
CA GLU A 339 15.86 -17.03 -10.90
C GLU A 339 16.75 -15.80 -11.04
N VAL A 340 17.28 -15.27 -9.94
CA VAL A 340 18.15 -14.08 -9.97
C VAL A 340 19.65 -14.38 -9.95
N GLY A 341 20.03 -15.67 -10.02
CA GLY A 341 21.42 -16.13 -10.10
C GLY A 341 22.17 -16.08 -8.77
N LEU A 342 21.50 -16.46 -7.67
CA LEU A 342 22.07 -16.57 -6.32
C LEU A 342 22.12 -17.99 -5.78
#